data_AF-A0A9E1J8I9-F1
#
_entry.id   AF-A0A9E1J8I9-F1
#
_cell.length_a   1.000
_cell.length_b   1.000
_cell.length_c   1.000
_cell.angle_alpha   90.00
_cell.angle_beta   90.00
_cell.angle_gamma   90.00
#
_symmetry.space_group_name_H-M   'P 1'
#
loop_
_entity.id
_entity.type
_entity.pdbx_description
1 polymer ?
#
loop_
_entity_poly.entity_id
_entity_poly.type
_entity_poly.pdbx_seq_one_letter_code
_entity_poly.pdbx_strand_id
1 'polypeptide(L)'
;MDQGYLGQWQRVCARLRSEFGDAAYNSWLRPLKFEQIDDGMAHLQAPTRFMRDWVLSHYGERIRAFWQAEDSSVREIEITV
;
A
#
# COMPACT_ATOMS: atom_id res chain seq x y z
N MET A 1 12.76 -13.05 7.84
CA MET A 1 12.06 -12.31 8.91
C MET A 1 11.00 -11.43 8.24
N ASP A 2 10.04 -12.05 7.55
CA ASP A 2 9.20 -11.37 6.55
C ASP A 2 7.71 -11.36 6.93
N GLN A 3 7.33 -12.10 7.97
CA GLN A 3 5.93 -12.22 8.40
C GLN A 3 5.35 -10.96 9.05
N GLY A 4 6.19 -10.05 9.57
CA GLY A 4 5.74 -8.82 10.24
C GLY A 4 5.12 -7.80 9.27
N TYR A 5 5.75 -7.60 8.12
CA TYR A 5 5.35 -6.57 7.16
C TYR A 5 4.08 -6.91 6.38
N LEU A 6 3.84 -8.20 6.11
CA LEU A 6 2.57 -8.61 5.52
C LEU A 6 1.38 -8.28 6.44
N GLY A 7 1.56 -8.45 7.75
CA GLY A 7 0.56 -8.06 8.75
C GLY A 7 0.33 -6.55 8.80
N GLN A 8 1.38 -5.73 8.64
CA GLN A 8 1.25 -4.28 8.50
C GLN A 8 0.44 -3.92 7.25
N TRP A 9 0.77 -4.52 6.10
CA TRP A 9 0.04 -4.29 4.85
C TRP A 9 -1.44 -4.63 4.96
N GLN A 10 -1.80 -5.75 5.60
CA GLN A 10 -3.19 -6.13 5.83
C GLN A 10 -3.94 -5.08 6.67
N ARG A 11 -3.28 -4.49 7.67
CA ARG A 11 -3.87 -3.42 8.50
C ARG A 11 -3.99 -2.11 7.73
N VAL A 12 -2.99 -1.74 6.93
CA VAL A 12 -3.06 -0.60 6.00
C VAL A 12 -4.23 -0.76 5.03
N CYS A 13 -4.38 -1.94 4.41
CA CYS A 13 -5.52 -2.28 3.55
C CYS A 13 -6.87 -2.15 4.27
N ALA A 14 -6.97 -2.62 5.53
CA ALA A 14 -8.19 -2.51 6.32
C ALA A 14 -8.55 -1.05 6.62
N ARG A 15 -7.55 -0.19 6.90
CA ARG A 15 -7.73 1.25 7.13
C ARG A 15 -8.17 1.97 5.86
N LEU A 16 -7.53 1.68 4.73
CA LEU A 16 -7.93 2.22 3.42
C LEU A 16 -9.34 1.79 3.04
N ARG A 17 -9.71 0.52 3.27
CA ARG A 17 -11.08 0.03 3.04
C ARG A 17 -12.10 0.74 3.92
N SER A 18 -11.75 1.05 5.17
CA SER A 18 -12.60 1.82 6.08
C SER A 18 -12.74 3.29 5.66
N GLU A 19 -11.71 3.89 5.06
CA GLU A 19 -11.70 5.30 4.66
C GLU A 19 -12.37 5.52 3.29
N PHE A 20 -12.09 4.67 2.30
CA PHE A 20 -12.56 4.81 0.91
C PHE A 20 -13.72 3.90 0.53
N GLY A 21 -14.05 2.93 1.38
CA GLY A 21 -15.12 1.97 1.14
C GLY A 21 -14.72 0.76 0.29
N ASP A 22 -15.65 -0.19 0.23
CA ASP A 22 -15.43 -1.51 -0.36
C ASP A 22 -15.18 -1.47 -1.88
N ALA A 23 -15.91 -0.61 -2.59
CA ALA A 23 -15.82 -0.49 -4.03
C ALA A 23 -14.42 0.01 -4.46
N ALA A 24 -13.95 1.10 -3.84
CA ALA A 24 -12.61 1.64 -4.09
C ALA A 24 -11.52 0.63 -3.75
N TYR A 25 -11.67 -0.06 -2.62
CA TYR A 25 -10.73 -1.11 -2.21
C TYR A 25 -10.64 -2.24 -3.23
N ASN A 26 -11.76 -2.82 -3.65
CA ASN A 26 -11.75 -3.94 -4.58
C ASN A 26 -11.22 -3.59 -5.97
N SER A 27 -11.47 -2.36 -6.44
CA SER A 27 -11.05 -1.93 -7.77
C SER A 27 -9.57 -1.54 -7.86
N TRP A 28 -9.00 -0.95 -6.80
CA TRP A 28 -7.69 -0.29 -6.88
C TRP A 28 -6.65 -0.80 -5.89
N LEU A 29 -7.07 -1.23 -4.70
CA LEU A 29 -6.14 -1.57 -3.61
C LEU A 29 -5.94 -3.08 -3.47
N ARG A 30 -7.02 -3.86 -3.57
CA ARG A 30 -7.00 -5.33 -3.58
C ARG A 30 -6.07 -5.94 -4.64
N PRO A 31 -5.98 -5.43 -5.88
CA PRO A 31 -5.06 -5.98 -6.88
C PRO A 31 -3.58 -5.65 -6.62
N LEU A 32 -3.25 -4.76 -5.68
CA LEU A 32 -1.86 -4.47 -5.32
C LEU A 32 -1.26 -5.61 -4.50
N LYS A 33 -0.02 -5.97 -4.81
CA LYS A 33 0.75 -6.95 -4.06
C LYS A 33 1.84 -6.26 -3.26
N PHE A 34 1.98 -6.63 -2.01
CA PHE A 34 3.14 -6.23 -1.22
C PHE A 34 4.29 -7.19 -1.51
N GLU A 35 5.47 -6.64 -1.80
CA GLU A 35 6.67 -7.43 -2.07
C GLU A 35 7.58 -7.46 -0.84
N GLN A 36 8.06 -6.29 -0.42
CA GLN A 36 9.01 -6.17 0.68
C GLN A 36 9.08 -4.73 1.22
N ILE A 37 9.73 -4.56 2.37
CA ILE A 37 10.19 -3.26 2.84
C ILE A 37 11.71 -3.31 2.88
N ASP A 38 12.36 -2.38 2.20
CA ASP A 38 13.82 -2.22 2.19
C ASP A 38 14.18 -0.74 2.41
N ASP A 39 15.18 -0.47 3.26
CA ASP A 39 15.65 0.88 3.62
C ASP A 39 14.53 1.89 4.01
N GLY A 40 13.43 1.40 4.60
CA GLY A 40 12.27 2.23 4.94
C GLY A 40 11.37 2.59 3.74
N MET A 41 11.50 1.89 2.62
CA MET A 41 10.62 2.00 1.47
C MET A 41 9.78 0.74 1.33
N ALA A 42 8.45 0.89 1.29
CA ALA A 42 7.55 -0.23 1.05
C ALA A 42 7.34 -0.43 -0.46
N HIS A 43 7.71 -1.59 -0.97
CA HIS A 43 7.56 -1.95 -2.38
C HIS A 43 6.24 -2.67 -2.61
N LEU A 44 5.42 -2.10 -3.48
CA LEU A 44 4.15 -2.65 -3.95
C LEU A 44 4.22 -2.90 -5.46
N GLN A 45 3.48 -3.89 -5.94
CA GLN A 45 3.32 -4.16 -7.36
C GLN A 45 1.86 -3.95 -7.76
N ALA A 46 1.65 -3.17 -8.82
CA ALA A 46 0.36 -3.01 -9.48
C ALA A 46 0.31 -3.87 -10.76
N PRO A 47 -0.87 -4.38 -11.16
CA PRO A 47 -0.98 -5.24 -12.35
C PRO A 47 -0.75 -4.49 -13.67
N THR A 48 -0.92 -3.17 -13.70
CA THR A 48 -0.74 -2.35 -14.90
C THR A 48 -0.19 -0.98 -14.55
N ARG A 49 0.50 -0.34 -15.51
CA ARG A 49 1.01 1.03 -15.37
C ARG A 49 -0.09 2.06 -15.11
N PHE A 50 -1.27 1.88 -15.71
CA PHE A 50 -2.42 2.75 -15.49
C PHE A 50 -2.89 2.67 -14.03
N MET A 51 -3.03 1.45 -13.49
CA MET A 51 -3.41 1.27 -12.09
C MET A 51 -2.36 1.81 -11.14
N ARG A 52 -1.06 1.60 -11.43
CA ARG A 52 0.04 2.18 -10.67
C ARG A 52 -0.10 3.70 -10.56
N ASP A 53 -0.24 4.37 -11.70
CA ASP A 53 -0.31 5.84 -11.78
C ASP A 53 -1.55 6.40 -11.07
N TRP A 54 -2.68 5.73 -11.24
CA TRP A 54 -3.94 6.05 -10.57
C TRP A 54 -3.79 5.90 -9.05
N VAL A 55 -3.29 4.76 -8.58
CA VAL A 55 -3.11 4.49 -7.14
C VAL A 55 -2.13 5.47 -6.52
N LEU A 56 -0.99 5.74 -7.17
CA LEU A 56 -0.03 6.73 -6.69
C LEU A 56 -0.66 8.12 -6.56
N SER A 57 -1.42 8.56 -7.57
CA SER A 57 -2.03 9.90 -7.58
C SER A 57 -3.16 10.06 -6.55
N HIS A 58 -3.94 9.02 -6.28
CA HIS A 58 -5.15 9.12 -5.46
C HIS A 58 -5.01 8.53 -4.05
N TYR A 59 -4.20 7.48 -3.88
CA TYR A 59 -4.04 6.76 -2.61
C TYR A 59 -2.61 6.77 -2.09
N GLY A 60 -1.62 7.20 -2.88
CA GLY A 60 -0.20 7.09 -2.51
C GLY A 60 0.13 7.73 -1.16
N GLU A 61 -0.31 8.98 -0.94
CA GLU A 61 -0.11 9.66 0.34
C GLU A 61 -0.80 8.94 1.51
N ARG A 62 -1.98 8.36 1.28
CA ARG A 62 -2.76 7.70 2.33
C ARG A 62 -2.20 6.34 2.70
N ILE A 63 -1.75 5.58 1.70
CA ILE A 63 -1.02 4.32 1.90
C ILE A 63 0.23 4.61 2.75
N ARG A 64 1.03 5.60 2.37
CA ARG A 64 2.22 6.02 3.12
C ARG A 64 1.90 6.44 4.56
N ALA A 65 0.90 7.30 4.76
CA ALA A 65 0.53 7.79 6.08
C ALA A 65 0.05 6.67 7.01
N PHE A 66 -0.78 5.74 6.50
CA PHE A 66 -1.21 4.59 7.28
C PHE A 66 -0.07 3.63 7.58
N TRP A 67 0.87 3.44 6.66
CA TRP A 67 2.04 2.61 6.95
C TRP A 67 2.93 3.23 8.01
N GLN A 68 3.18 4.54 7.95
CA GLN A 68 3.95 5.27 8.97
C GLN A 68 3.35 5.20 10.37
N ALA A 69 2.01 5.14 10.46
CA ALA A 69 1.31 4.97 11.72
C ALA A 69 1.47 3.55 12.29
N GLU A 70 1.64 2.55 11.43
CA GLU A 70 1.91 1.16 11.82
C GLU A 70 3.39 0.93 12.14
N ASP A 71 4.27 1.54 11.36
CA ASP A 71 5.71 1.41 11.45
C ASP A 71 6.38 2.71 10.98
N SER A 72 6.88 3.49 11.94
CA SER A 72 7.52 4.78 11.65
C SER A 72 8.88 4.66 10.96
N SER A 73 9.43 3.44 10.81
CA SER A 73 10.63 3.21 9.99
C SER A 73 10.33 3.29 8.49
N VAL A 74 9.09 3.06 8.09
CA VAL A 74 8.64 3.16 6.69
C VAL A 74 8.39 4.62 6.34
N ARG A 75 9.21 5.20 5.48
CA ARG A 75 9.21 6.61 5.13
C ARG A 75 8.58 6.89 3.78
N GLU A 76 8.64 5.94 2.86
CA GLU A 76 8.20 6.09 1.48
C GLU A 76 7.55 4.80 0.97
N ILE A 77 6.82 4.92 -0.13
CA ILE A 77 6.25 3.78 -0.85
C ILE A 77 6.69 3.86 -2.30
N GLU A 78 6.94 2.70 -2.89
CA GLU A 78 7.17 2.54 -4.31
C GLU A 78 6.13 1.59 -4.88
N ILE A 79 5.56 1.93 -6.04
CA ILE A 79 4.65 1.03 -6.75
C ILE A 79 5.24 0.72 -8.13
N THR A 80 5.55 -0.55 -8.39
CA THR A 80 6.06 -1.07 -9.67
C THR A 80 4.95 -1.77 -10.47
N VAL A 81 5.26 -2.27 -11.66
CA VAL A 81 4.36 -3.09 -12.50
C VAL A 81 5.02 -4.43 -12.75
#